data_AF-A0A2R6WS42-F1
#
_entry.id   AF-A0A2R6WS42-F1
#
_cell.length_a   1.000
_cell.length_b   1.000
_cell.length_c   1.000
_cell.angle_alpha   90.00
_cell.angle_beta   90.00
_cell.angle_gamma   90.00
#
_symmetry.space_group_name_H-M   'P 1'
#
loop_
_entity.id
_entity.type
_entity.pdbx_description
1 polymer ?
#
loop_
_entity_poly.entity_id
_entity_poly.type
_entity_poly.pdbx_seq_one_letter_code
_entity_poly.pdbx_strand_id
1 'polypeptide(L)'
;MAFMSLLVMVLLVGVQGAAAAFDSDEEKKWVQLHGWLMWGSMGFLLPIGILLVRWTKPMTDVYETPSSARVWTLFYLHIICQVLALALATGGAAVLFVKVGTQFYYTHQRLGLAIMCLIWFQPVIGLLRPAKGSIYRSIWFAIHWVFGTGAMFLGIINIYIGVRIYELISGTSIRTLNIVFSVSVAIMCFLYLLQDRCGHMVSQGRQHKPVPQHSMNL
;
A
#
# COMPACT_ATOMS: atom_id res chain seq x y z
N MET A 1 24.50 -6.49 -11.23
CA MET A 1 25.03 -5.32 -10.50
C MET A 1 24.88 -4.00 -11.29
N ALA A 2 24.99 -3.99 -12.62
CA ALA A 2 24.80 -2.77 -13.44
C ALA A 2 23.38 -2.15 -13.40
N PHE A 3 22.31 -2.97 -13.34
CA PHE A 3 20.92 -2.47 -13.27
C PHE A 3 20.55 -1.77 -11.96
N MET A 4 21.09 -2.23 -10.81
CA MET A 4 20.91 -1.53 -9.54
C MET A 4 21.68 -0.20 -9.53
N SER A 5 22.84 -0.14 -10.18
CA SER A 5 23.65 1.08 -10.25
C SER A 5 22.99 2.17 -11.11
N LEU A 6 22.34 1.80 -12.22
CA LEU A 6 21.61 2.74 -13.07
C LEU A 6 20.33 3.29 -12.42
N LEU A 7 19.57 2.44 -11.70
CA LEU A 7 18.40 2.87 -10.93
C LEU A 7 18.80 3.83 -9.80
N VAL A 8 19.89 3.52 -9.08
CA VAL A 8 20.44 4.39 -8.04
C VAL A 8 20.95 5.72 -8.64
N MET A 9 21.57 5.69 -9.82
CA MET A 9 22.09 6.91 -10.48
C MET A 9 20.96 7.82 -11.01
N VAL A 10 19.89 7.26 -11.58
CA VAL A 10 18.67 8.01 -11.98
C VAL A 10 17.94 8.58 -10.76
N LEU A 11 17.92 7.85 -9.65
CA LEU A 11 17.38 8.34 -8.38
C LEU A 11 18.24 9.45 -7.78
N LEU A 12 19.57 9.42 -7.92
CA LEU A 12 20.47 10.43 -7.37
C LEU A 12 20.42 11.74 -8.17
N VAL A 13 20.48 11.73 -9.51
CA VAL A 13 20.50 12.97 -10.31
C VAL A 13 19.23 13.82 -10.11
N GLY A 14 18.07 13.17 -9.92
CA GLY A 14 16.81 13.88 -9.63
C GLY A 14 16.67 14.40 -8.20
N VAL A 15 17.56 14.02 -7.29
CA VAL A 15 17.46 14.27 -5.85
C VAL A 15 18.31 15.47 -5.40
N GLN A 16 19.48 15.70 -6.01
CA GLN A 16 20.34 16.85 -5.69
C GLN A 16 19.72 18.22 -6.04
N GLY A 17 18.97 18.33 -7.15
CA GLY A 17 18.35 19.60 -7.55
C GLY A 17 17.22 20.04 -6.60
N ALA A 18 16.47 19.07 -6.06
CA ALA A 18 15.36 19.35 -5.15
C ALA A 18 15.82 19.97 -3.84
N ALA A 19 17.00 19.61 -3.36
CA ALA A 19 17.52 20.09 -2.08
C ALA A 19 17.85 21.60 -2.06
N ALA A 20 18.19 22.17 -3.21
CA ALA A 20 18.56 23.58 -3.35
C ALA A 20 17.37 24.54 -3.47
N ALA A 21 16.14 24.05 -3.52
CA ALA A 21 14.94 24.83 -3.81
C ALA A 21 14.11 25.23 -2.57
N PHE A 22 14.50 24.81 -1.37
CA PHE A 22 13.75 25.02 -0.13
C PHE A 22 14.57 25.84 0.86
N ASP A 23 14.25 27.12 1.01
CA ASP A 23 15.11 28.09 1.71
C ASP A 23 14.52 28.53 3.06
N SER A 24 13.21 28.37 3.28
CA SER A 24 12.56 28.78 4.54
C SER A 24 12.28 27.63 5.51
N ASP A 25 12.40 27.90 6.82
CA ASP A 25 12.02 26.94 7.86
C ASP A 25 10.51 26.63 7.87
N GLU A 26 9.69 27.53 7.31
CA GLU A 26 8.26 27.30 7.14
C GLU A 26 7.99 26.24 6.06
N GLU A 27 8.66 26.32 4.90
CA GLU A 27 8.56 25.30 3.84
C GLU A 27 8.98 23.92 4.36
N LYS A 28 10.07 23.83 5.14
CA LYS A 28 10.51 22.56 5.73
C LYS A 28 9.43 21.92 6.61
N LYS A 29 8.67 22.71 7.38
CA LYS A 29 7.55 22.21 8.19
C LYS A 29 6.42 21.65 7.33
N TRP A 30 6.08 22.32 6.23
CA TRP A 30 5.05 21.84 5.30
C TRP A 30 5.49 20.57 4.57
N VAL A 31 6.76 20.46 4.19
CA VAL A 31 7.36 19.23 3.63
C VAL A 31 7.33 18.10 4.65
N GLN A 32 7.66 18.38 5.92
CA GLN A 32 7.60 17.39 6.99
C GLN A 32 6.17 16.89 7.23
N LEU A 33 5.18 17.79 7.27
CA LEU A 33 3.76 17.42 7.39
C LEU A 33 3.30 16.55 6.21
N HIS A 34 3.65 16.95 4.98
CA HIS A 34 3.41 16.14 3.79
C HIS A 34 4.00 14.72 3.94
N GLY A 35 5.26 14.62 4.39
CA GLY A 35 5.93 13.35 4.63
C GLY A 35 5.18 12.45 5.61
N TRP A 36 4.74 12.99 6.76
CA TRP A 36 3.97 12.24 7.76
C TRP A 36 2.61 11.80 7.24
N LEU A 37 1.89 12.65 6.50
CA LEU A 37 0.61 12.32 5.90
C LEU A 37 0.75 11.22 4.84
N MET A 38 1.78 11.29 4.00
CA MET A 38 2.08 10.27 2.98
C MET A 38 2.52 8.95 3.61
N TRP A 39 3.30 9.00 4.69
CA TRP A 39 3.70 7.82 5.44
C TRP A 39 2.49 7.11 6.07
N GLY A 40 1.62 7.85 6.76
CA GLY A 40 0.38 7.31 7.33
C GLY A 40 -0.57 6.75 6.27
N SER A 41 -0.67 7.42 5.13
CA SER A 41 -1.51 6.99 4.00
C SER A 41 -0.93 5.76 3.26
N MET A 42 0.11 5.99 2.45
CA MET A 42 0.63 5.03 1.47
C MET A 42 1.56 4.02 2.12
N GLY A 43 2.24 4.42 3.21
CA GLY A 43 3.15 3.56 3.96
C GLY A 43 2.47 2.64 4.97
N PHE A 44 1.24 2.95 5.40
CA PHE A 44 0.57 2.22 6.48
C PHE A 44 -0.89 1.85 6.19
N LEU A 45 -1.80 2.82 6.09
CA LEU A 45 -3.24 2.54 5.96
C LEU A 45 -3.58 1.78 4.68
N LEU A 46 -2.98 2.16 3.54
CA LEU A 46 -3.27 1.52 2.26
C LEU A 46 -2.79 0.06 2.23
N PRO A 47 -1.55 -0.28 2.60
CA PRO A 47 -1.11 -1.67 2.76
C PRO A 47 -1.97 -2.48 3.73
N ILE A 48 -2.33 -1.91 4.89
CA ILE A 48 -3.18 -2.59 5.88
C ILE A 48 -4.56 -2.91 5.30
N GLY A 49 -5.19 -1.94 4.61
CA GLY A 49 -6.45 -2.16 3.92
C GLY A 49 -6.38 -3.35 2.95
N ILE A 50 -5.31 -3.44 2.16
CA ILE A 50 -5.08 -4.56 1.24
C ILE A 50 -4.93 -5.89 1.99
N LEU A 51 -4.13 -5.93 3.07
CA LEU A 51 -3.93 -7.13 3.88
C LEU A 51 -5.24 -7.61 4.50
N LEU A 52 -6.10 -6.70 4.98
CA LEU A 52 -7.39 -7.02 5.60
C LEU A 52 -8.34 -7.71 4.63
N VAL A 53 -8.57 -7.14 3.43
CA VAL A 53 -9.48 -7.74 2.44
C VAL A 53 -8.94 -9.07 1.92
N ARG A 54 -7.62 -9.21 1.80
CA ARG A 54 -7.00 -10.46 1.34
C ARG A 54 -7.17 -11.61 2.34
N TRP A 55 -7.26 -11.31 3.64
CA TRP A 55 -7.51 -12.32 4.68
C TRP A 55 -8.90 -12.98 4.56
N THR A 56 -9.81 -12.40 3.78
CA THR A 56 -11.12 -13.03 3.52
C THR A 56 -10.99 -14.37 2.79
N LYS A 57 -10.00 -14.55 1.90
CA LYS A 57 -9.85 -15.79 1.10
C LYS A 57 -9.48 -17.01 1.95
N PRO A 58 -8.40 -17.00 2.77
CA PRO A 58 -8.12 -18.12 3.66
C PRO A 58 -9.29 -18.42 4.60
N MET A 59 -10.04 -17.42 5.07
CA MET A 59 -11.21 -17.65 5.92
C MET A 59 -12.36 -18.34 5.18
N THR A 60 -12.60 -18.02 3.91
CA THR A 60 -13.62 -18.70 3.10
C THR A 60 -13.20 -20.10 2.69
N ASP A 61 -11.91 -20.33 2.42
CA ASP A 61 -11.38 -21.63 1.99
C ASP A 61 -11.24 -22.61 3.17
N VAL A 62 -10.96 -22.09 4.37
CA VAL A 62 -10.80 -22.89 5.58
C VAL A 62 -12.16 -23.25 6.19
N TYR A 63 -13.11 -22.34 6.34
CA TYR A 63 -14.37 -22.67 7.02
C TYR A 63 -15.42 -23.08 5.98
N GLU A 64 -16.03 -24.28 6.11
CA GLU A 64 -17.12 -24.75 5.22
C GLU A 64 -18.32 -23.77 5.21
N THR A 65 -18.56 -23.10 6.34
CA THR A 65 -19.46 -21.96 6.47
C THR A 65 -18.69 -20.78 7.07
N PRO A 66 -17.99 -19.96 6.26
CA PRO A 66 -17.35 -18.78 6.79
C PRO A 66 -18.44 -17.86 7.37
N SER A 67 -18.24 -17.37 8.59
CA SER A 67 -19.18 -16.40 9.18
C SER A 67 -19.26 -15.20 8.24
N SER A 68 -20.40 -15.04 7.57
CA SER A 68 -20.68 -13.96 6.64
C SER A 68 -20.31 -12.60 7.28
N ALA A 69 -20.64 -12.43 8.57
CA ALA A 69 -20.30 -11.25 9.34
C ALA A 69 -18.79 -10.92 9.33
N ARG A 70 -17.90 -11.90 9.58
CA ARG A 70 -16.44 -11.68 9.59
C ARG A 70 -15.90 -11.24 8.22
N VAL A 71 -16.37 -11.87 7.14
CA VAL A 71 -15.97 -11.50 5.77
C VAL A 71 -16.40 -10.08 5.44
N TRP A 72 -17.62 -9.70 5.82
CA TRP A 72 -18.11 -8.34 5.66
C TRP A 72 -17.35 -7.35 6.53
N THR A 73 -17.01 -7.68 7.78
CA THR A 73 -16.20 -6.84 8.65
C THR A 73 -14.85 -6.52 8.03
N LEU A 74 -14.12 -7.53 7.53
CA LEU A 74 -12.83 -7.31 6.86
C LEU A 74 -12.95 -6.47 5.59
N PHE A 75 -14.04 -6.65 4.84
CA PHE A 75 -14.33 -5.85 3.65
C PHE A 75 -14.62 -4.38 4.01
N TYR A 76 -15.40 -4.11 5.06
CA TYR A 76 -15.65 -2.73 5.51
C TYR A 76 -14.42 -2.08 6.13
N LEU A 77 -13.63 -2.81 6.91
CA LEU A 77 -12.36 -2.31 7.43
C LEU A 77 -11.39 -1.94 6.30
N HIS A 78 -11.33 -2.75 5.24
CA HIS A 78 -10.62 -2.39 4.02
C HIS A 78 -11.09 -1.05 3.47
N ILE A 79 -12.40 -0.86 3.25
CA ILE A 79 -12.94 0.39 2.72
C ILE A 79 -12.57 1.58 3.63
N ILE A 80 -12.73 1.44 4.95
CA ILE A 80 -12.41 2.50 5.92
C ILE A 80 -10.92 2.87 5.82
N CYS A 81 -10.03 1.88 5.82
CA CYS A 81 -8.59 2.12 5.65
C CYS A 81 -8.29 2.83 4.32
N GLN A 82 -8.92 2.42 3.21
CA GLN A 82 -8.68 3.04 1.90
C GLN A 82 -9.21 4.48 1.82
N VAL A 83 -10.36 4.77 2.42
CA VAL A 83 -10.92 6.13 2.48
C VAL A 83 -10.03 7.04 3.32
N LEU A 84 -9.59 6.58 4.49
CA LEU A 84 -8.68 7.35 5.35
C LEU A 84 -7.33 7.57 4.66
N ALA A 85 -6.77 6.55 4.01
CA ALA A 85 -5.54 6.67 3.23
C ALA A 85 -5.70 7.71 2.11
N LEU A 86 -6.79 7.63 1.33
CA LEU A 86 -7.06 8.58 0.25
C LEU A 86 -7.20 10.01 0.76
N ALA A 87 -7.87 10.21 1.89
CA ALA A 87 -8.01 11.52 2.53
C ALA A 87 -6.65 12.09 2.97
N LEU A 88 -5.83 11.29 3.65
CA LEU A 88 -4.48 11.70 4.07
C LEU A 88 -3.56 12.00 2.89
N ALA A 89 -3.58 11.17 1.83
CA ALA A 89 -2.80 11.40 0.62
C ALA A 89 -3.25 12.69 -0.09
N THR A 90 -4.55 12.88 -0.23
CA THR A 90 -5.11 14.10 -0.85
C THR A 90 -4.75 15.34 -0.04
N GLY A 91 -4.89 15.29 1.29
CA GLY A 91 -4.52 16.38 2.18
C GLY A 91 -3.01 16.68 2.14
N GLY A 92 -2.16 15.65 2.21
CA GLY A 92 -0.71 15.80 2.14
C GLY A 92 -0.24 16.36 0.80
N ALA A 93 -0.84 15.94 -0.31
CA ALA A 93 -0.59 16.54 -1.61
C ALA A 93 -1.04 18.01 -1.61
N ALA A 94 -2.29 18.29 -1.23
CA ALA A 94 -2.87 19.63 -1.23
C ALA A 94 -2.05 20.63 -0.41
N VAL A 95 -1.56 20.25 0.78
CA VAL A 95 -0.67 21.08 1.60
C VAL A 95 0.57 21.50 0.80
N LEU A 96 1.23 20.56 0.12
CA LEU A 96 2.43 20.84 -0.65
C LEU A 96 2.11 21.72 -1.87
N PHE A 97 1.01 21.42 -2.59
CA PHE A 97 0.54 22.21 -3.72
C PHE A 97 0.29 23.67 -3.35
N VAL A 98 -0.33 23.93 -2.20
CA VAL A 98 -0.72 25.28 -1.76
C VAL A 98 0.43 26.04 -1.11
N LYS A 99 1.26 25.36 -0.31
CA LYS A 99 2.25 26.02 0.57
C LYS A 99 3.65 26.12 -0.01
N VAL A 100 4.01 25.22 -0.92
CA VAL A 100 5.35 25.15 -1.54
C VAL A 100 5.26 25.42 -3.04
N GLY A 101 4.14 25.09 -3.67
CA GLY A 101 3.95 25.20 -5.12
C GLY A 101 4.45 23.96 -5.86
N THR A 102 4.11 23.88 -7.15
CA THR A 102 4.39 22.68 -7.97
C THR A 102 5.23 22.99 -9.19
N GLN A 103 6.53 22.90 -8.96
CA GLN A 103 7.50 22.80 -10.03
C GLN A 103 7.77 21.31 -10.26
N PHE A 104 7.02 20.64 -11.15
CA PHE A 104 7.09 19.17 -11.40
C PHE A 104 8.39 18.70 -12.07
N TYR A 105 9.53 19.31 -11.75
CA TYR A 105 10.82 18.97 -12.34
C TYR A 105 11.37 17.65 -11.81
N TYR A 106 11.01 17.28 -10.57
CA TYR A 106 11.60 16.12 -9.90
C TYR A 106 10.77 14.85 -10.08
N THR A 107 11.47 13.71 -10.14
CA THR A 107 10.85 12.39 -10.28
C THR A 107 9.85 12.10 -9.16
N HIS A 108 10.13 12.51 -7.92
CA HIS A 108 9.20 12.35 -6.79
C HIS A 108 7.83 12.99 -7.04
N GLN A 109 7.80 14.22 -7.57
CA GLN A 109 6.55 14.94 -7.80
C GLN A 109 5.77 14.37 -8.98
N ARG A 110 6.46 14.04 -10.09
CA ARG A 110 5.83 13.42 -11.27
C ARG A 110 5.24 12.05 -10.94
N LEU A 111 6.00 11.24 -10.21
CA LEU A 111 5.54 9.93 -9.72
C LEU A 111 4.40 10.10 -8.72
N GLY A 112 4.52 11.05 -7.79
CA GLY A 112 3.47 11.39 -6.81
C GLY A 112 2.15 11.78 -7.48
N LEU A 113 2.18 12.58 -8.54
CA LEU A 113 0.99 12.94 -9.31
C LEU A 113 0.36 11.72 -10.00
N ALA A 114 1.17 10.88 -10.64
CA ALA A 114 0.68 9.64 -11.25
C ALA A 114 0.02 8.71 -10.21
N ILE A 115 0.64 8.56 -9.03
CA ILE A 115 0.08 7.81 -7.90
C ILE A 115 -1.24 8.43 -7.44
N MET A 116 -1.33 9.76 -7.31
CA MET A 116 -2.58 10.44 -6.95
C MET A 116 -3.73 10.11 -7.91
N CYS A 117 -3.46 10.12 -9.22
CA CYS A 117 -4.46 9.69 -10.21
C CYS A 117 -4.87 8.22 -10.00
N LEU A 118 -3.90 7.32 -9.78
CA LEU A 118 -4.16 5.90 -9.57
C LEU A 118 -5.02 5.63 -8.31
N ILE A 119 -4.72 6.28 -7.18
CA ILE A 119 -5.45 6.05 -5.93
C ILE A 119 -6.87 6.63 -5.97
N TRP A 120 -7.12 7.72 -6.71
CA TRP A 120 -8.47 8.24 -6.94
C TRP A 120 -9.25 7.38 -7.95
N PHE A 121 -8.55 6.71 -8.87
CA PHE A 121 -9.19 5.79 -9.80
C PHE A 121 -9.67 4.49 -9.11
N GLN A 122 -8.99 4.05 -8.05
CA GLN A 122 -9.36 2.84 -7.30
C GLN A 122 -10.80 2.82 -6.75
N PRO A 123 -11.31 3.84 -6.03
CA PRO A 123 -12.69 3.85 -5.57
C PRO A 123 -13.69 3.88 -6.72
N VAL A 124 -13.38 4.55 -7.84
CA VAL A 124 -14.22 4.53 -9.04
C VAL A 124 -14.35 3.10 -9.57
N ILE A 125 -13.24 2.38 -9.73
CA ILE A 125 -13.27 0.95 -10.06
C ILE A 125 -14.07 0.18 -9.01
N GLY A 126 -13.86 0.45 -7.72
CA GLY A 126 -14.55 -0.19 -6.62
C GLY A 126 -16.08 -0.05 -6.66
N LEU A 127 -16.58 1.12 -7.05
CA LEU A 127 -18.02 1.39 -7.21
C LEU A 127 -18.64 0.64 -8.40
N LEU A 128 -17.84 0.38 -9.44
CA LEU A 128 -18.25 -0.38 -10.63
C LEU A 128 -18.19 -1.92 -10.43
N ARG A 129 -18.14 -2.38 -9.17
CA ARG A 129 -18.03 -3.81 -8.83
C ARG A 129 -19.25 -4.61 -9.35
N PRO A 130 -19.05 -5.59 -10.25
CA PRO A 130 -20.15 -6.41 -10.77
C PRO A 130 -20.77 -7.35 -9.73
N ALA A 131 -22.04 -7.71 -9.96
CA ALA A 131 -22.78 -8.69 -9.17
C ALA A 131 -22.06 -10.05 -9.09
N LYS A 132 -22.34 -10.82 -8.02
CA LYS A 132 -21.80 -12.18 -7.87
C LYS A 132 -22.29 -13.06 -9.03
N GLY A 133 -21.41 -13.90 -9.57
CA GLY A 133 -21.72 -14.80 -10.71
C GLY A 133 -21.53 -14.20 -12.10
N SER A 134 -21.27 -12.89 -12.23
CA SER A 134 -20.97 -12.28 -13.53
C SER A 134 -19.55 -12.61 -14.03
N ILE A 135 -19.41 -12.91 -15.32
CA ILE A 135 -18.10 -13.10 -15.98
C ILE A 135 -17.22 -11.84 -15.87
N TYR A 136 -17.83 -10.65 -15.85
CA TYR A 136 -17.13 -9.37 -15.74
C TYR A 136 -16.49 -9.18 -14.36
N ARG A 137 -16.92 -9.93 -13.34
CA ARG A 137 -16.40 -9.83 -11.98
C ARG A 137 -14.92 -10.24 -11.90
N SER A 138 -14.50 -11.23 -12.69
CA SER A 138 -13.09 -11.65 -12.74
C SER A 138 -12.21 -10.60 -13.41
N ILE A 139 -12.70 -9.97 -14.49
CA ILE A 139 -12.01 -8.87 -15.18
C ILE A 139 -11.90 -7.66 -14.26
N TRP A 140 -13.01 -7.25 -13.64
CA TRP A 140 -13.04 -6.19 -12.63
C TRP A 140 -12.04 -6.46 -11.50
N PHE A 141 -12.01 -7.69 -10.98
CA PHE A 141 -11.08 -8.06 -9.91
C PHE A 141 -9.63 -7.93 -10.37
N ALA A 142 -9.29 -8.42 -11.57
CA ALA A 142 -7.94 -8.30 -12.12
C ALA A 142 -7.52 -6.83 -12.27
N ILE A 143 -8.38 -5.98 -12.83
CA ILE A 143 -8.12 -4.55 -13.00
C ILE A 143 -7.94 -3.88 -11.63
N HIS A 144 -8.90 -4.04 -10.72
CA HIS A 144 -8.85 -3.44 -9.39
C HIS A 144 -7.60 -3.89 -8.62
N TRP A 145 -7.28 -5.19 -8.69
CA TRP A 145 -6.12 -5.76 -8.03
C TRP A 145 -4.79 -5.28 -8.61
N VAL A 146 -4.62 -5.28 -9.94
CA VAL A 146 -3.38 -4.83 -10.59
C VAL A 146 -3.12 -3.36 -10.30
N PHE A 147 -4.11 -2.48 -10.54
CA PHE A 147 -3.93 -1.06 -10.33
C PHE A 147 -3.79 -0.70 -8.84
N GLY A 148 -4.53 -1.36 -7.94
CA GLY A 148 -4.42 -1.12 -6.49
C GLY A 148 -3.05 -1.57 -5.95
N THR A 149 -2.58 -2.74 -6.37
CA THR A 149 -1.26 -3.25 -5.98
C THR A 149 -0.13 -2.41 -6.59
N GLY A 150 -0.26 -2.00 -7.85
CA GLY A 150 0.69 -1.10 -8.51
C GLY A 150 0.79 0.25 -7.81
N ALA A 151 -0.34 0.87 -7.46
CA ALA A 151 -0.36 2.13 -6.71
C ALA A 151 0.33 2.01 -5.34
N MET A 152 0.14 0.88 -4.65
CA MET A 152 0.82 0.60 -3.37
C MET A 152 2.34 0.52 -3.55
N PHE A 153 2.84 -0.28 -4.52
CA PHE A 153 4.27 -0.41 -4.77
C PHE A 153 4.92 0.92 -5.17
N LEU A 154 4.32 1.65 -6.10
CA LEU A 154 4.80 2.97 -6.51
C LEU A 154 4.77 3.96 -5.35
N GLY A 155 3.75 3.89 -4.48
CA GLY A 155 3.64 4.68 -3.25
C GLY A 155 4.82 4.47 -2.30
N ILE A 156 5.17 3.21 -2.00
CA ILE A 156 6.32 2.89 -1.14
C ILE A 156 7.62 3.42 -1.74
N ILE A 157 7.85 3.20 -3.04
CA ILE A 157 9.02 3.74 -3.75
C ILE A 157 9.06 5.26 -3.62
N ASN A 158 7.93 5.93 -3.83
CA ASN A 158 7.87 7.37 -3.78
C ASN A 158 8.12 7.94 -2.37
N ILE A 159 7.73 7.22 -1.30
CA ILE A 159 8.09 7.57 0.09
C ILE A 159 9.61 7.52 0.27
N TYR A 160 10.29 6.47 -0.19
CA TYR A 160 11.76 6.39 -0.05
C TYR A 160 12.48 7.53 -0.77
N ILE A 161 12.00 7.91 -1.97
CA ILE A 161 12.52 9.07 -2.69
C ILE A 161 12.27 10.35 -1.88
N GLY A 162 11.07 10.54 -1.34
CA GLY A 162 10.71 11.69 -0.51
C GLY A 162 11.54 11.81 0.77
N VAL A 163 11.77 10.69 1.47
CA VAL A 163 12.63 10.64 2.67
C VAL A 163 14.05 11.06 2.33
N ARG A 164 14.59 10.61 1.19
CA ARG A 164 15.92 11.01 0.74
C ARG A 164 16.01 12.50 0.41
N ILE A 165 15.00 13.05 -0.27
CA ILE A 165 14.91 14.49 -0.56
C ILE A 165 14.87 15.29 0.74
N TYR A 166 14.06 14.86 1.71
CA TYR A 166 13.95 15.53 3.00
C TYR A 166 15.24 15.48 3.82
N GLU A 167 15.97 14.36 3.82
CA GLU A 167 17.29 14.25 4.47
C GLU A 167 18.28 15.27 3.89
N LEU A 168 18.29 15.49 2.58
CA LEU A 168 19.15 16.47 1.94
C LEU A 168 18.76 17.92 2.27
N ILE A 169 17.47 18.24 2.29
CA ILE A 169 16.98 19.60 2.59
C ILE A 169 17.15 19.95 4.07
N SER A 170 16.87 19.01 4.96
CA SER A 170 16.89 19.24 6.41
C SER A 170 18.31 19.17 7.00
N GLY A 171 19.28 18.60 6.28
CA GLY A 171 20.61 18.29 6.79
C GLY A 171 20.63 17.34 7.99
N THR A 172 19.47 16.78 8.35
CA THR A 172 19.28 15.94 9.53
C THR A 172 19.22 14.49 9.09
N SER A 173 19.91 13.61 9.82
CA SER A 173 19.87 12.18 9.54
C SER A 173 18.48 11.61 9.82
N ILE A 174 17.84 11.03 8.79
CA ILE A 174 16.52 10.38 8.90
C ILE A 174 16.67 8.84 8.94
N ARG A 175 17.89 8.36 9.15
CA ARG A 175 18.26 6.94 9.11
C ARG A 175 17.36 6.06 9.99
N THR A 176 17.11 6.47 11.22
CA THR A 176 16.27 5.70 12.17
C THR A 176 14.84 5.54 11.64
N LEU A 177 14.23 6.61 11.15
CA LEU A 177 12.88 6.57 10.57
C LEU A 177 12.86 5.70 9.32
N ASN A 178 13.88 5.80 8.47
CA ASN A 178 14.00 4.97 7.26
C ASN A 178 14.13 3.47 7.59
N ILE A 179 14.85 3.12 8.66
CA ILE A 179 14.95 1.74 9.16
C ILE A 179 13.58 1.28 9.68
N VAL A 180 12.90 2.08 10.52
CA VAL A 180 11.57 1.75 11.04
C VAL A 180 10.58 1.51 9.91
N PHE A 181 10.58 2.38 8.90
CA PHE A 181 9.72 2.21 7.74
C PHE A 181 10.06 0.95 6.92
N SER A 182 11.35 0.64 6.75
CA SER A 182 11.77 -0.57 6.03
C SER A 182 11.39 -1.84 6.79
N VAL A 183 11.51 -1.83 8.11
CA VAL A 183 11.02 -2.92 8.96
C VAL A 183 9.50 -3.06 8.86
N SER A 184 8.74 -1.95 8.87
CA SER A 184 7.27 -2.03 8.72
C SER A 184 6.87 -2.60 7.36
N VAL A 185 7.55 -2.21 6.27
CA VAL A 185 7.31 -2.78 4.93
C VAL A 185 7.67 -4.26 4.91
N ALA A 186 8.79 -4.66 5.50
CA ALA A 186 9.20 -6.07 5.58
C ALA A 186 8.18 -6.92 6.35
N ILE A 187 7.63 -6.41 7.46
CA ILE A 187 6.56 -7.08 8.21
C ILE A 187 5.30 -7.22 7.34
N MET A 188 4.88 -6.17 6.63
CA MET A 188 3.73 -6.23 5.73
C MET A 188 3.94 -7.24 4.59
N CYS A 189 5.14 -7.30 4.00
CA CYS A 189 5.50 -8.30 3.01
C CYS A 189 5.48 -9.72 3.59
N PHE A 190 6.01 -9.91 4.80
CA PHE A 190 5.96 -11.19 5.48
C PHE A 190 4.50 -11.64 5.74
N LEU A 191 3.66 -10.75 6.24
CA LEU A 191 2.22 -11.02 6.44
C LEU A 191 1.52 -11.34 5.12
N TYR A 192 1.85 -10.65 4.03
CA TYR A 192 1.32 -10.93 2.70
C TYR A 192 1.69 -12.35 2.24
N LEU A 193 2.95 -12.76 2.42
CA LEU A 193 3.40 -14.11 2.08
C LEU A 193 2.76 -15.17 2.99
N LEU A 194 2.62 -14.86 4.28
CA LEU A 194 1.98 -15.73 5.26
C LEU A 194 0.51 -15.99 4.89
N GLN A 195 -0.22 -14.97 4.44
CA GLN A 195 -1.61 -15.11 3.97
C GLN A 195 -1.74 -16.11 2.83
N ASP A 196 -0.77 -16.12 1.90
CA ASP A 196 -0.77 -17.03 0.75
C ASP A 196 -0.57 -18.49 1.18
N ARG A 197 0.23 -18.72 2.22
CA ARG A 197 0.51 -20.07 2.76
C ARG A 197 -0.51 -20.55 3.79
N CYS A 198 -1.25 -19.64 4.42
CA CYS A 198 -2.15 -19.97 5.53
C CYS A 198 -3.23 -20.99 5.14
N GLY A 199 -3.83 -20.86 3.94
CA GLY A 199 -4.81 -21.83 3.44
C GLY A 199 -4.24 -23.25 3.30
N HIS A 200 -3.03 -23.37 2.74
CA HIS A 200 -2.35 -24.66 2.57
C HIS A 200 -2.00 -25.32 3.90
N MET A 201 -1.42 -24.57 4.85
CA MET A 201 -1.06 -25.09 6.17
C MET A 201 -2.28 -25.62 6.92
N VAL A 202 -3.39 -24.88 6.87
CA VAL A 202 -4.63 -25.29 7.53
C VAL A 202 -5.26 -26.51 6.85
N SER A 203 -5.21 -26.60 5.52
CA SER A 203 -5.70 -27.79 4.80
C SER A 203 -4.90 -29.06 5.14
N GLN A 204 -3.58 -28.96 5.28
CA GLN A 204 -2.72 -30.09 5.64
C GLN A 204 -2.98 -30.57 7.08
N GLY A 205 -3.17 -29.64 8.02
CA GLY A 205 -3.49 -29.98 9.41
C GLY A 205 -4.83 -30.70 9.59
N ARG A 206 -5.79 -30.50 8.66
CA ARG A 206 -7.08 -31.21 8.69
C ARG A 206 -7.01 -32.63 8.14
N GLN A 207 -6.24 -32.86 7.07
CA GLN A 207 -6.06 -34.21 6.51
C GLN A 207 -5.38 -35.16 7.49
N HIS A 208 -4.64 -34.64 8.47
CA HIS A 208 -4.00 -35.44 9.52
C HIS A 208 -4.93 -35.82 10.69
N LYS A 209 -6.13 -35.22 10.82
CA LYS A 209 -7.09 -35.68 11.84
C LYS A 209 -7.71 -37.02 11.40
N PRO A 210 -7.67 -38.07 12.24
CA PRO A 210 -8.25 -39.36 11.88
C PRO A 210 -9.76 -39.20 11.62
N VAL A 211 -10.22 -39.74 10.50
CA VAL A 211 -11.66 -39.85 10.18
C VAL A 211 -12.33 -40.71 11.25
N PRO A 212 -13.40 -40.25 11.92
CA PRO A 212 -14.12 -41.08 12.89
C PRO A 212 -14.62 -42.36 12.22
N GLN A 213 -14.22 -43.53 12.72
CA GLN A 213 -14.56 -44.85 12.16
C GLN A 213 -16.05 -45.26 12.30
N HIS A 214 -16.98 -44.32 12.55
CA HIS A 214 -18.36 -44.67 12.90
C HIS A 214 -19.30 -44.94 11.71
N SER A 215 -18.76 -45.29 10.53
CA SER A 215 -19.57 -45.62 9.34
C SER A 215 -19.17 -46.93 8.64
N MET A 216 -18.59 -47.89 9.37
CA MET A 216 -18.18 -49.19 8.80
C MET A 216 -18.90 -50.42 9.36
N ASN A 217 -20.06 -50.25 10.00
CA ASN A 217 -20.92 -51.39 10.37
C ASN A 217 -22.33 -51.19 9.80
N LEU A 218 -22.51 -51.64 8.55
CA LEU A 218 -23.78 -52.14 8.02
C LEU A 218 -23.71 -53.66 8.01
#